data_AF-A0A4Y6UWN4-F1
#
_entry.id   AF-A0A4Y6UWN4-F1
#
_cell.length_a   1.000
_cell.length_b   1.000
_cell.length_c   1.000
_cell.angle_alpha   90.00
_cell.angle_beta   90.00
_cell.angle_gamma   90.00
#
_symmetry.space_group_name_H-M   'P 1'
#
loop_
_entity.id
_entity.type
_entity.pdbx_description
1 polymer ?
#
loop_
_entity_poly.entity_id
_entity_poly.type
_entity_poly.pdbx_seq_one_letter_code
_entity_poly.pdbx_strand_id
1 'polypeptide(L)'
;MTESFKRKLQAYQNGTLPGEERAELEAELEKLEAYQAYLDELMEDDSEPDRRADRAEEDGSGSRGTENGPKSGFGENGRLRRKKERRIIRRAKWKSRGITALVTLVVLGLVFGGSGLFTHYYYTQREVGPTAQALREVNEQALGLIVETTMPNRYLMPNGGDPGLLFDLTISGRVQHVWGSEGVSEKEIRQDYRFGRIRDTRITSLNGASDLYSKRFATADEGRLWLPGGSDRKQEEARNAGVWQTLSDLPKLTVSELYVSLDREYGQQELDRKFWGLRVAPRWFAARSGQEWAGMDSYTVIDAQGNAKPAQPEDYLNLYVHNPVGANGGMGASYIPVRSETNGEYLKHGALSWKSGLVEALRRVAQSPEVAASVSPVDFASAAAEVEANGSKVYGVVVTGRSEELAKLQNEPWMKGAIVRLGDSALDTAQLDPYKSYR
;
A
#
# COMPACT_ATOMS: atom_id res chain seq x y z
N MET A 1 32.53 -21.59 18.82
CA MET A 1 32.90 -22.99 18.51
C MET A 1 33.36 -23.04 17.06
N THR A 2 34.64 -23.31 16.82
CA THR A 2 35.29 -23.29 15.49
C THR A 2 34.82 -24.46 14.61
N GLU A 3 34.76 -24.28 13.29
CA GLU A 3 34.31 -25.33 12.36
C GLU A 3 35.21 -26.58 12.36
N SER A 4 36.51 -26.41 12.63
CA SER A 4 37.46 -27.52 12.76
C SER A 4 37.11 -28.46 13.92
N PHE A 5 36.66 -27.92 15.05
CA PHE A 5 36.25 -28.70 16.21
C PHE A 5 34.98 -29.52 15.95
N LYS A 6 33.99 -28.94 15.25
CA LYS A 6 32.76 -29.66 14.86
C LYS A 6 33.05 -30.86 13.96
N ARG A 7 33.99 -30.71 13.00
CA ARG A 7 34.40 -31.81 12.12
C ARG A 7 35.14 -32.91 12.87
N LYS A 8 36.04 -32.56 13.81
CA LYS A 8 36.72 -33.53 14.69
C LYS A 8 35.73 -34.30 15.56
N LEU A 9 34.72 -33.62 16.12
CA LEU A 9 33.66 -34.25 16.92
C LEU A 9 32.82 -35.26 16.10
N GLN A 10 32.50 -34.91 14.85
CA GLN A 10 31.75 -35.79 13.94
C GLN A 10 32.58 -37.02 13.51
N ALA A 11 33.88 -36.85 13.27
CA ALA A 11 34.79 -37.96 12.98
C ALA A 11 35.04 -38.87 14.20
N TYR A 12 35.07 -38.31 15.42
CA TYR A 12 35.11 -39.08 16.66
C TYR A 12 33.83 -39.92 16.85
N GLN A 13 32.65 -39.32 16.62
CA GLN A 13 31.36 -40.02 16.70
C GLN A 13 31.27 -41.20 15.72
N ASN A 14 31.83 -41.04 14.52
CA ASN A 14 31.84 -42.06 13.48
C ASN A 14 32.99 -43.07 13.63
N GLY A 15 33.85 -42.93 14.65
CA GLY A 15 34.97 -43.85 14.91
C GLY A 15 36.11 -43.77 13.88
N THR A 16 36.14 -42.73 13.04
CA THR A 16 37.10 -42.55 11.94
C THR A 16 38.28 -41.65 12.33
N LEU A 17 38.36 -41.21 13.59
CA LEU A 17 39.40 -40.29 14.06
C LEU A 17 40.68 -41.08 14.46
N PRO A 18 41.89 -40.68 14.00
CA PRO A 18 43.15 -41.31 14.37
C PRO A 18 43.40 -41.29 15.89
N GLY A 19 44.09 -42.29 16.42
CA GLY A 19 44.26 -42.48 17.88
C GLY A 19 44.93 -41.31 18.63
N GLU A 20 45.84 -40.58 17.96
CA GLU A 20 46.52 -39.42 18.55
C GLU A 20 45.59 -38.19 18.63
N GLU A 21 44.90 -37.87 17.53
CA GLU A 21 43.89 -36.80 17.48
C GLU A 21 42.69 -37.08 18.40
N ARG A 22 42.40 -38.37 18.62
CA ARG A 22 41.37 -38.83 19.55
C ARG A 22 41.72 -38.50 21.00
N ALA A 23 42.95 -38.75 21.41
CA ALA A 23 43.41 -38.44 22.77
C ALA A 23 43.41 -36.93 23.03
N GLU A 24 43.79 -36.12 22.03
CA GLU A 24 43.71 -34.66 22.11
C GLU A 24 42.26 -34.17 22.27
N LEU A 25 41.32 -34.73 21.49
CA LEU A 25 39.91 -34.37 21.57
C LEU A 25 39.29 -34.79 22.91
N GLU A 26 39.63 -35.97 23.43
CA GLU A 26 39.18 -36.43 24.75
C GLU A 26 39.69 -35.51 25.87
N ALA A 27 40.95 -35.04 25.81
CA ALA A 27 41.50 -34.07 26.74
C ALA A 27 40.84 -32.68 26.62
N GLU A 28 40.48 -32.24 25.41
CA GLU A 28 39.69 -31.02 25.20
C GLU A 28 38.26 -31.14 25.76
N LEU A 29 37.63 -32.31 25.62
CA LEU A 29 36.32 -32.58 26.19
C LEU A 29 36.35 -32.59 27.72
N GLU A 30 37.39 -33.16 28.33
CA GLU A 30 37.61 -33.14 29.78
C GLU A 30 37.79 -31.72 30.32
N LYS A 31 38.53 -30.86 29.59
CA LYS A 31 38.61 -29.43 29.92
C LYS A 31 37.26 -28.72 29.82
N LEU A 32 36.47 -29.01 28.79
CA LEU A 32 35.13 -28.43 28.62
C LEU A 32 34.17 -28.90 29.72
N GLU A 33 34.29 -30.14 30.19
CA GLU A 33 33.54 -30.66 31.32
C GLU A 33 33.94 -29.96 32.63
N ALA A 34 35.25 -29.72 32.84
CA ALA A 34 35.74 -28.93 33.97
C ALA A 34 35.26 -27.47 33.91
N TYR A 35 35.23 -26.85 32.73
CA TYR A 35 34.66 -25.51 32.54
C TYR A 35 33.16 -25.46 32.80
N GLN A 36 32.41 -26.49 32.39
CA GLN A 36 30.98 -26.61 32.71
C GLN A 36 30.76 -26.76 34.22
N ALA A 37 31.57 -27.59 34.89
CA ALA A 37 31.51 -27.74 36.35
C ALA A 37 31.82 -26.42 37.08
N TYR A 38 32.81 -25.66 36.60
CA TYR A 38 33.16 -24.35 37.15
C TYR A 38 32.07 -23.29 36.91
N LEU A 39 31.46 -23.26 35.72
CA LEU A 39 30.34 -22.37 35.44
C LEU A 39 29.10 -22.73 36.27
N ASP A 40 28.87 -24.03 36.50
CA ASP A 40 27.81 -24.51 37.38
C ASP A 40 28.05 -24.10 38.84
N GLU A 41 29.30 -24.11 39.32
CA GLU A 41 29.69 -23.62 40.65
C GLU A 41 29.54 -22.09 40.78
N LEU A 42 29.94 -21.33 39.75
CA LEU A 42 29.81 -19.87 39.74
C LEU A 42 28.33 -19.43 39.75
N MET A 43 27.45 -20.19 39.10
CA MET A 43 26.00 -19.94 39.13
C MET A 43 25.31 -20.44 40.41
N GLU A 44 25.98 -21.22 41.26
CA GLU A 44 25.49 -21.56 42.60
C GLU A 44 25.62 -20.37 43.58
N ASP A 45 26.66 -19.54 43.44
CA ASP A 45 26.99 -18.45 44.39
C ASP A 45 26.04 -17.24 44.29
N ASP A 46 25.44 -17.00 43.11
CA ASP A 46 24.45 -15.94 42.89
C ASP A 46 23.04 -16.25 43.44
N SER A 47 22.85 -17.38 44.14
CA SER A 47 21.52 -17.88 44.57
C SER A 47 21.24 -17.92 46.08
N GLU A 48 22.04 -17.22 46.91
CA GLU A 48 21.67 -16.93 48.32
C GLU A 48 21.01 -15.54 48.44
N PRO A 49 19.67 -15.50 48.42
CA PRO A 49 18.96 -14.61 49.33
C PRO A 49 17.78 -15.34 49.94
N ASP A 50 17.94 -16.02 51.10
CA ASP A 50 16.80 -16.35 51.96
C ASP A 50 17.21 -16.85 53.37
N ARG A 51 18.15 -16.17 54.03
CA ARG A 51 18.47 -16.42 55.46
C ARG A 51 17.78 -15.48 56.44
N ARG A 52 16.71 -14.79 56.03
CA ARG A 52 16.00 -13.82 56.91
C ARG A 52 14.57 -14.21 57.32
N ALA A 53 14.04 -15.36 56.88
CA ALA A 53 12.66 -15.74 57.18
C ALA A 53 12.46 -16.63 58.44
N ASP A 54 13.50 -17.29 58.96
CA ASP A 54 13.34 -18.32 60.01
C ASP A 54 13.59 -17.83 61.46
N ARG A 55 13.53 -16.51 61.74
CA ARG A 55 13.87 -15.96 63.08
C ARG A 55 12.72 -15.25 63.82
N ALA A 56 11.47 -15.47 63.42
CA ALA A 56 10.31 -14.74 63.96
C ALA A 56 9.18 -15.63 64.53
N GLU A 57 9.45 -16.88 64.93
CA GLU A 57 8.44 -17.76 65.57
C GLU A 57 8.96 -18.48 66.83
N GLU A 58 9.74 -17.79 67.66
CA GLU A 58 9.97 -18.19 69.06
C GLU A 58 9.56 -17.02 69.97
N ASP A 59 8.26 -16.84 70.15
CA ASP A 59 7.70 -16.25 71.37
C ASP A 59 6.17 -16.47 71.40
N GLY A 60 5.70 -17.28 72.35
CA GLY A 60 4.26 -17.39 72.67
C GLY A 60 3.74 -18.80 73.01
N SER A 61 3.77 -19.15 74.30
CA SER A 61 2.85 -19.98 75.11
C SER A 61 1.86 -20.97 74.41
N GLY A 62 1.63 -22.20 74.86
CA GLY A 62 2.02 -22.93 76.05
C GLY A 62 1.20 -24.23 76.23
N SER A 63 1.64 -25.04 77.22
CA SER A 63 0.89 -26.05 77.98
C SER A 63 0.65 -27.48 77.44
N ARG A 64 1.40 -28.41 78.07
CA ARG A 64 1.06 -29.73 78.66
C ARG A 64 0.31 -30.81 77.85
N GLY A 65 1.02 -31.94 77.71
CA GLY A 65 0.44 -33.28 77.56
C GLY A 65 1.55 -34.33 77.46
N THR A 66 1.81 -35.04 78.55
CA THR A 66 2.74 -36.18 78.65
C THR A 66 2.21 -37.38 77.87
N GLU A 67 3.04 -38.04 77.06
CA GLU A 67 3.13 -39.51 77.04
C GLU A 67 4.33 -40.02 76.22
N ASN A 68 4.97 -41.05 76.77
CA ASN A 68 6.15 -41.71 76.26
C ASN A 68 5.80 -42.61 75.05
N GLY A 69 6.42 -42.33 73.90
CA GLY A 69 6.56 -43.23 72.76
C GLY A 69 7.95 -43.04 72.14
N PRO A 70 8.58 -44.09 71.58
CA PRO A 70 9.99 -44.03 71.23
C PRO A 70 10.21 -42.99 70.13
N LYS A 71 11.00 -41.95 70.44
CA LYS A 71 11.42 -40.93 69.49
C LYS A 71 12.21 -41.61 68.38
N SER A 72 11.55 -41.82 67.26
CA SER A 72 12.14 -42.29 66.02
C SER A 72 13.36 -41.44 65.69
N GLY A 73 14.52 -42.08 65.58
CA GLY A 73 15.75 -41.49 65.06
C GLY A 73 15.65 -41.17 63.57
N PHE A 74 14.81 -40.19 63.21
CA PHE A 74 14.85 -39.52 61.91
C PHE A 74 15.61 -38.21 62.07
N GLY A 75 16.92 -38.35 62.30
CA GLY A 75 17.86 -37.26 62.48
C GLY A 75 17.94 -36.34 61.27
N GLU A 76 18.59 -35.17 61.46
CA GLU A 76 18.87 -34.12 60.47
C GLU A 76 19.15 -34.61 59.04
N ASN A 77 19.75 -35.79 58.90
CA ASN A 77 19.95 -36.50 57.65
C ASN A 77 18.68 -36.62 56.79
N GLY A 78 17.49 -36.85 57.37
CA GLY A 78 16.22 -36.92 56.63
C GLY A 78 15.73 -35.55 56.12
N ARG A 79 15.97 -34.47 56.88
CA ARG A 79 15.65 -33.09 56.46
C ARG A 79 16.63 -32.59 55.41
N LEU A 80 17.93 -32.87 55.57
CA LEU A 80 18.98 -32.56 54.60
C LEU A 80 18.78 -33.34 53.29
N ARG A 81 18.38 -34.61 53.37
CA ARG A 81 18.06 -35.44 52.20
C ARG A 81 16.82 -34.92 51.46
N ARG A 82 15.75 -34.52 52.17
CA ARG A 82 14.58 -33.84 51.57
C ARG A 82 14.92 -32.47 50.96
N LYS A 83 15.82 -31.68 51.56
CA LYS A 83 16.30 -30.40 51.00
C LYS A 83 17.14 -30.63 49.74
N LYS A 84 18.03 -31.64 49.73
CA LYS A 84 18.82 -32.05 48.56
C LYS A 84 17.92 -32.60 47.44
N GLU A 85 16.94 -33.43 47.76
CA GLU A 85 15.93 -33.95 46.81
C GLU A 85 15.10 -32.81 46.19
N ARG A 86 14.64 -31.83 46.98
CA ARG A 86 13.94 -30.64 46.46
C ARG A 86 14.82 -29.80 45.54
N ARG A 87 16.12 -29.65 45.83
CA ARG A 87 17.08 -28.95 44.96
C ARG A 87 17.31 -29.70 43.65
N ILE A 88 17.48 -31.01 43.68
CA ILE A 88 17.61 -31.87 42.49
C ILE A 88 16.34 -31.78 41.63
N ILE A 89 15.15 -31.86 42.24
CA ILE A 89 13.87 -31.72 41.53
C ILE A 89 13.72 -30.32 40.92
N ARG A 90 14.14 -29.25 41.62
CA ARG A 90 14.11 -27.89 41.07
C ARG A 90 15.07 -27.73 39.89
N ARG A 91 16.31 -28.24 39.99
CA ARG A 91 17.29 -28.27 38.88
C ARG A 91 16.77 -29.05 37.67
N ALA A 92 16.19 -30.23 37.89
CA ALA A 92 15.59 -31.05 36.84
C ALA A 92 14.41 -30.33 36.16
N LYS A 93 13.55 -29.64 36.93
CA LYS A 93 12.43 -28.85 36.38
C LYS A 93 12.90 -27.65 35.57
N TRP A 94 13.92 -26.92 36.02
CA TRP A 94 14.48 -25.80 35.27
C TRP A 94 15.20 -26.25 34.00
N LYS A 95 15.96 -27.35 34.05
CA LYS A 95 16.58 -27.97 32.87
C LYS A 95 15.53 -28.44 31.86
N SER A 96 14.46 -29.10 32.32
CA SER A 96 13.34 -29.50 31.47
C SER A 96 12.64 -28.30 30.83
N ARG A 97 12.38 -27.22 31.58
CA ARG A 97 11.81 -25.97 31.04
C ARG A 97 12.73 -25.32 30.00
N GLY A 98 14.04 -25.33 30.22
CA GLY A 98 15.03 -24.81 29.27
C GLY A 98 15.05 -25.61 27.96
N ILE A 99 15.01 -26.94 28.04
CA ILE A 99 14.93 -27.81 26.85
C ILE A 99 13.60 -27.61 26.12
N THR A 100 12.47 -27.56 26.83
CA THR A 100 11.17 -27.27 26.22
C THR A 100 11.15 -25.92 25.54
N ALA A 101 11.71 -24.87 26.16
CA ALA A 101 11.82 -23.54 25.56
C ALA A 101 12.69 -23.57 24.31
N LEU A 102 13.83 -24.28 24.34
CA LEU A 102 14.71 -24.43 23.18
C LEU A 102 14.01 -25.15 22.02
N VAL A 103 13.37 -26.28 22.28
CA VAL A 103 12.60 -27.02 21.26
C VAL A 103 11.48 -26.14 20.69
N THR A 104 10.78 -25.39 21.55
CA THR A 104 9.73 -24.46 21.11
C THR A 104 10.29 -23.38 20.20
N LEU A 105 11.44 -22.79 20.53
CA LEU A 105 12.10 -21.79 19.68
C LEU A 105 12.56 -22.38 18.34
N VAL A 106 13.06 -23.62 18.33
CA VAL A 106 13.45 -24.30 17.09
C VAL A 106 12.23 -24.57 16.20
N VAL A 107 11.14 -25.10 16.77
CA VAL A 107 9.89 -25.32 16.03
C VAL A 107 9.33 -24.01 15.52
N LEU A 108 9.32 -22.96 16.34
CA LEU A 108 8.87 -21.64 15.93
C LEU A 108 9.76 -21.07 14.81
N GLY A 109 11.08 -21.21 14.91
CA GLY A 109 12.01 -20.85 13.84
C GLY A 109 11.74 -21.59 12.54
N LEU A 110 11.45 -22.90 12.59
CA LEU A 110 11.07 -23.69 11.41
C LEU A 110 9.72 -23.25 10.82
N VAL A 111 8.73 -22.95 11.66
CA VAL A 111 7.43 -22.45 11.22
C VAL A 111 7.57 -21.08 10.55
N PHE A 112 8.28 -20.14 11.17
CA PHE A 112 8.48 -18.80 10.61
C PHE A 112 9.35 -18.84 9.33
N GLY A 113 10.45 -19.59 9.33
CA GLY A 113 11.32 -19.74 8.16
C GLY A 113 10.62 -20.46 7.00
N GLY A 114 9.92 -21.57 7.30
CA GLY A 114 9.12 -22.30 6.31
C GLY A 114 7.98 -21.46 5.76
N SER A 115 7.33 -20.66 6.62
CA SER A 115 6.23 -19.78 6.23
C SER A 115 6.63 -18.75 5.18
N GLY A 116 7.83 -18.17 5.25
CA GLY A 116 8.33 -17.26 4.21
C GLY A 116 8.44 -17.94 2.84
N LEU A 117 8.97 -19.17 2.79
CA LEU A 117 9.05 -19.96 1.55
C LEU A 117 7.66 -20.31 1.00
N PHE A 118 6.74 -20.73 1.87
CA PHE A 118 5.35 -21.00 1.48
C PHE A 118 4.63 -19.74 1.01
N THR A 119 4.88 -18.59 1.63
CA THR A 119 4.28 -17.31 1.25
C THR A 119 4.78 -16.86 -0.11
N HIS A 120 6.10 -16.94 -0.34
CA HIS A 120 6.67 -16.65 -1.64
C HIS A 120 6.07 -17.58 -2.71
N TYR A 121 6.07 -18.89 -2.46
CA TYR A 121 5.48 -19.88 -3.35
C TYR A 121 3.99 -19.59 -3.66
N TYR A 122 3.22 -19.22 -2.64
CA TYR A 122 1.79 -18.89 -2.76
C TYR A 122 1.55 -17.70 -3.69
N TYR A 123 2.36 -16.63 -3.62
CA TYR A 123 2.16 -15.42 -4.41
C TYR A 123 2.93 -15.34 -5.73
N THR A 124 3.93 -16.21 -5.96
CA THR A 124 4.78 -16.15 -7.18
C THR A 124 4.59 -17.29 -8.17
N GLN A 125 4.05 -18.43 -7.73
CA GLN A 125 4.05 -19.62 -8.57
C GLN A 125 2.71 -19.82 -9.30
N ARG A 126 2.79 -20.00 -10.62
CA ARG A 126 1.65 -20.06 -11.57
C ARG A 126 0.78 -21.31 -11.42
N GLU A 127 1.30 -22.36 -10.79
CA GLU A 127 0.72 -23.71 -10.75
C GLU A 127 -0.11 -24.02 -9.48
N VAL A 128 0.00 -23.20 -8.43
CA VAL A 128 -0.72 -23.43 -7.14
C VAL A 128 -2.21 -23.03 -7.22
N GLY A 129 -2.68 -22.73 -8.43
CA GLY A 129 -4.04 -22.39 -8.74
C GLY A 129 -4.21 -20.91 -9.08
N PRO A 130 -5.27 -20.57 -9.85
CA PRO A 130 -5.53 -19.23 -10.39
C PRO A 130 -5.92 -18.18 -9.34
N THR A 131 -5.68 -18.41 -8.05
CA THR A 131 -6.23 -17.55 -6.99
C THR A 131 -5.22 -16.53 -6.50
N ALA A 132 -4.03 -16.94 -6.05
CA ALA A 132 -3.15 -16.05 -5.27
C ALA A 132 -2.28 -15.09 -6.10
N GLN A 133 -1.56 -15.60 -7.11
CA GLN A 133 -0.84 -14.74 -8.06
C GLN A 133 -1.81 -13.89 -8.89
N ALA A 134 -2.92 -14.49 -9.33
CA ALA A 134 -3.95 -13.76 -10.05
C ALA A 134 -4.58 -12.68 -9.17
N LEU A 135 -4.83 -12.93 -7.88
CA LEU A 135 -5.27 -11.90 -6.93
C LEU A 135 -4.29 -10.74 -6.88
N ARG A 136 -2.98 -11.02 -6.79
CA ARG A 136 -1.95 -9.97 -6.79
C ARG A 136 -1.99 -9.15 -8.09
N GLU A 137 -1.99 -9.82 -9.24
CA GLU A 137 -2.00 -9.15 -10.55
C GLU A 137 -3.29 -8.33 -10.75
N VAL A 138 -4.44 -8.90 -10.40
CA VAL A 138 -5.75 -8.24 -10.46
C VAL A 138 -5.81 -7.03 -9.53
N ASN A 139 -5.25 -7.13 -8.31
CA ASN A 139 -5.24 -6.03 -7.37
C ASN A 139 -4.26 -4.92 -7.78
N GLU A 140 -3.05 -5.27 -8.25
CA GLU A 140 -2.10 -4.30 -8.82
C GLU A 140 -2.73 -3.53 -10.00
N GLN A 141 -3.45 -4.24 -10.86
CA GLN A 141 -4.16 -3.64 -11.99
C GLN A 141 -5.34 -2.78 -11.57
N ALA A 142 -6.16 -3.25 -10.63
CA ALA A 142 -7.28 -2.49 -10.10
C ALA A 142 -6.78 -1.16 -9.52
N LEU A 143 -5.68 -1.16 -8.76
CA LEU A 143 -5.06 0.07 -8.25
C LEU A 143 -4.63 1.02 -9.38
N GLY A 144 -4.00 0.50 -10.44
CA GLY A 144 -3.61 1.30 -11.59
C GLY A 144 -4.81 1.94 -12.31
N LEU A 145 -5.84 1.14 -12.57
CA LEU A 145 -7.06 1.61 -13.21
C LEU A 145 -7.81 2.61 -12.35
N ILE A 146 -7.84 2.45 -11.02
CA ILE A 146 -8.45 3.44 -10.11
C ILE A 146 -7.71 4.78 -10.24
N VAL A 147 -6.38 4.79 -10.21
CA VAL A 147 -5.60 6.02 -10.37
C VAL A 147 -5.89 6.65 -11.73
N GLU A 148 -5.79 5.90 -12.82
CA GLU A 148 -5.99 6.43 -14.18
C GLU A 148 -7.43 6.93 -14.43
N THR A 149 -8.42 6.31 -13.78
CA THR A 149 -9.83 6.68 -13.97
C THR A 149 -10.31 7.79 -13.05
N THR A 150 -9.72 7.95 -11.87
CA THR A 150 -10.18 8.94 -10.87
C THR A 150 -9.23 10.11 -10.64
N MET A 151 -7.98 10.01 -11.09
CA MET A 151 -6.98 11.07 -10.98
C MET A 151 -6.61 11.59 -12.39
N PRO A 152 -6.98 12.83 -12.73
CA PRO A 152 -6.76 13.33 -14.08
C PRO A 152 -5.28 13.38 -14.47
N ASN A 153 -4.87 12.83 -15.62
CA ASN A 153 -3.47 12.81 -16.10
C ASN A 153 -2.45 12.21 -15.10
N ARG A 154 -2.89 11.30 -14.22
CA ARG A 154 -2.02 10.50 -13.35
C ARG A 154 -2.03 9.05 -13.80
N TYR A 155 -0.96 8.33 -13.46
CA TYR A 155 -0.88 6.88 -13.62
C TYR A 155 -0.11 6.28 -12.45
N LEU A 156 -0.41 5.01 -12.14
CA LEU A 156 0.31 4.27 -11.12
C LEU A 156 1.52 3.57 -11.75
N MET A 157 2.71 3.86 -11.25
CA MET A 157 3.90 3.06 -11.54
C MET A 157 4.06 2.02 -10.41
N PRO A 158 3.71 0.74 -10.64
CA PRO A 158 3.84 -0.28 -9.62
C PRO A 158 5.30 -0.56 -9.30
N ASN A 159 5.63 -0.65 -8.00
CA ASN A 159 6.94 -1.10 -7.52
C ASN A 159 6.97 -2.64 -7.35
N GLY A 160 5.83 -3.30 -7.58
CA GLY A 160 5.64 -4.73 -7.40
C GLY A 160 5.11 -5.08 -6.01
N GLY A 161 5.00 -6.39 -5.78
CA GLY A 161 4.54 -6.99 -4.54
C GLY A 161 5.68 -7.72 -3.84
N ASP A 162 5.82 -7.47 -2.53
CA ASP A 162 6.82 -8.09 -1.66
C ASP A 162 6.15 -9.09 -0.71
N PRO A 163 6.32 -10.42 -0.92
CA PRO A 163 5.80 -11.46 -0.04
C PRO A 163 6.58 -11.49 1.29
N GLY A 164 5.85 -11.33 2.39
CA GLY A 164 6.40 -11.38 3.75
C GLY A 164 6.34 -12.77 4.38
N LEU A 165 6.29 -12.79 5.71
CA LEU A 165 6.06 -14.01 6.50
C LEU A 165 4.55 -14.22 6.69
N LEU A 166 4.13 -15.46 6.93
CA LEU A 166 2.75 -15.79 7.34
C LEU A 166 1.68 -15.31 6.34
N PHE A 167 1.93 -15.51 5.05
CA PHE A 167 1.05 -15.14 3.94
C PHE A 167 0.78 -13.63 3.83
N ASP A 168 1.66 -12.82 4.42
CA ASP A 168 1.65 -11.38 4.24
C ASP A 168 2.15 -11.02 2.83
N LEU A 169 1.53 -10.02 2.22
CA LEU A 169 1.96 -9.46 0.94
C LEU A 169 1.84 -7.94 1.03
N THR A 170 2.88 -7.23 0.62
CA THR A 170 2.81 -5.78 0.45
C THR A 170 2.77 -5.47 -1.03
N ILE A 171 1.75 -4.77 -1.51
CA ILE A 171 1.75 -4.17 -2.85
C ILE A 171 2.05 -2.68 -2.70
N SER A 172 2.99 -2.16 -3.47
CA SER A 172 3.29 -0.72 -3.48
C SER A 172 3.47 -0.16 -4.89
N GLY A 173 3.29 1.15 -5.01
CA GLY A 173 3.47 1.86 -6.26
C GLY A 173 3.50 3.36 -6.04
N ARG A 174 3.96 4.10 -7.05
CA ARG A 174 4.02 5.56 -7.02
C ARG A 174 3.10 6.14 -8.07
N VAL A 175 2.26 7.08 -7.67
CA VAL A 175 1.47 7.88 -8.60
C VAL A 175 2.39 8.87 -9.27
N GLN A 176 2.51 8.74 -10.58
CA GLN A 176 3.26 9.65 -11.44
C GLN A 176 2.30 10.64 -12.08
N HIS A 177 2.73 11.89 -12.13
CA HIS A 177 2.08 12.94 -12.90
C HIS A 177 3.08 13.44 -13.95
N VAL A 178 2.65 13.47 -15.21
CA VAL A 178 3.51 13.79 -16.35
C VAL A 178 2.98 15.02 -17.07
N TRP A 179 3.87 16.00 -17.20
CA TRP A 179 3.66 17.18 -18.04
C TRP A 179 4.96 17.48 -18.78
N GLY A 180 4.91 17.48 -20.11
CA GLY A 180 6.11 17.63 -20.94
C GLY A 180 6.97 16.36 -20.96
N SER A 181 8.28 16.54 -20.82
CA SER A 181 9.27 15.45 -20.81
C SER A 181 9.55 14.83 -19.42
N GLU A 182 9.08 15.48 -18.35
CA GLU A 182 9.34 15.05 -16.97
C GLU A 182 8.10 14.42 -16.33
N GLY A 183 8.34 13.45 -15.45
CA GLY A 183 7.33 12.83 -14.59
C GLY A 183 7.74 12.99 -13.14
N VAL A 184 6.82 13.48 -12.31
CA VAL A 184 7.03 13.66 -10.87
C VAL A 184 6.19 12.66 -10.10
N SER A 185 6.78 12.05 -9.08
CA SER A 185 6.06 11.18 -8.15
C SER A 185 5.36 12.04 -7.11
N GLU A 186 4.03 12.09 -7.15
CA GLU A 186 3.24 12.91 -6.21
C GLU A 186 2.88 12.12 -4.94
N LYS A 187 2.60 10.83 -5.10
CA LYS A 187 2.10 9.95 -4.03
C LYS A 187 2.73 8.58 -4.09
N GLU A 188 2.83 7.93 -2.94
CA GLU A 188 3.13 6.51 -2.81
C GLU A 188 1.96 5.78 -2.17
N ILE A 189 1.48 4.72 -2.81
CA ILE A 189 0.52 3.80 -2.23
C ILE A 189 1.25 2.57 -1.69
N ARG A 190 0.81 2.15 -0.50
CA ARG A 190 1.16 0.87 0.10
C ARG A 190 -0.10 0.18 0.60
N GLN A 191 -0.31 -1.05 0.15
CA GLN A 191 -1.41 -1.89 0.57
C GLN A 191 -0.86 -3.19 1.16
N ASP A 192 -1.16 -3.42 2.43
CA ASP A 192 -0.74 -4.61 3.15
C ASP A 192 -1.87 -5.65 3.12
N TYR A 193 -1.52 -6.88 2.75
CA TYR A 193 -2.42 -8.02 2.66
C TYR A 193 -2.02 -9.10 3.64
N ARG A 194 -3.00 -9.88 4.08
CA ARG A 194 -2.78 -11.11 4.85
C ARG A 194 -3.74 -12.18 4.37
N PHE A 195 -3.22 -13.34 3.96
CA PHE A 195 -4.01 -14.40 3.31
C PHE A 195 -4.86 -13.88 2.13
N GLY A 196 -4.30 -12.97 1.33
CA GLY A 196 -4.99 -12.36 0.18
C GLY A 196 -6.05 -11.30 0.52
N ARG A 197 -6.27 -10.97 1.79
CA ARG A 197 -7.22 -9.92 2.21
C ARG A 197 -6.50 -8.64 2.60
N ILE A 198 -7.09 -7.49 2.25
CA ILE A 198 -6.54 -6.18 2.62
C ILE A 198 -6.63 -6.01 4.13
N ARG A 199 -5.48 -5.73 4.75
CA ARG A 199 -5.36 -5.40 6.17
C ARG A 199 -5.28 -3.90 6.39
N ASP A 200 -4.50 -3.23 5.54
CA ASP A 200 -4.20 -1.81 5.67
C ASP A 200 -3.93 -1.20 4.29
N THR A 201 -4.25 0.08 4.14
CA THR A 201 -4.00 0.85 2.92
C THR A 201 -3.54 2.24 3.34
N ARG A 202 -2.37 2.64 2.85
CA ARG A 202 -1.78 3.95 3.13
C ARG A 202 -1.40 4.62 1.82
N ILE A 203 -1.77 5.88 1.69
CA ILE A 203 -1.34 6.75 0.62
C ILE A 203 -0.57 7.90 1.25
N THR A 204 0.68 8.06 0.85
CA THR A 204 1.59 9.08 1.39
C THR A 204 1.87 10.11 0.31
N SER A 205 1.65 11.38 0.62
CA SER A 205 2.05 12.50 -0.26
C SER A 205 3.56 12.69 -0.19
N LEU A 206 4.20 12.80 -1.35
CA LEU A 206 5.65 12.99 -1.47
C LEU A 206 6.05 14.47 -1.56
N ASN A 207 5.09 15.36 -1.84
CA ASN A 207 5.33 16.78 -2.08
C ASN A 207 5.14 17.69 -0.85
N GLY A 208 5.16 17.12 0.37
CA GLY A 208 5.23 17.89 1.61
C GLY A 208 3.94 18.60 2.03
N ALA A 209 2.78 18.26 1.45
CA ALA A 209 1.48 18.73 1.93
C ALA A 209 1.19 18.19 3.35
N SER A 210 0.47 18.97 4.15
CA SER A 210 0.18 18.73 5.58
C SER A 210 -0.57 17.43 5.88
N ASP A 211 -1.13 16.76 4.87
CA ASP A 211 -1.71 15.41 4.99
C ASP A 211 -0.67 14.36 4.61
N LEU A 212 0.19 14.01 5.57
CA LEU A 212 1.20 12.97 5.41
C LEU A 212 0.60 11.58 5.10
N TYR A 213 -0.68 11.37 5.40
CA TYR A 213 -1.40 10.11 5.19
C TYR A 213 -2.86 10.34 4.80
N SER A 214 -3.23 9.92 3.59
CA SER A 214 -4.63 9.76 3.19
C SER A 214 -4.97 8.28 3.02
N LYS A 215 -6.25 7.95 3.16
CA LYS A 215 -6.79 6.64 2.74
C LYS A 215 -7.35 6.66 1.32
N ARG A 216 -7.35 7.83 0.65
CA ARG A 216 -7.99 8.02 -0.65
C ARG A 216 -7.02 8.66 -1.64
N PHE A 217 -7.15 8.26 -2.91
CA PHE A 217 -6.33 8.81 -3.99
C PHE A 217 -6.72 10.23 -4.33
N ALA A 218 -7.98 10.50 -4.66
CA ALA A 218 -8.43 11.84 -5.01
C ALA A 218 -8.64 12.71 -3.75
N THR A 219 -8.06 13.90 -3.77
CA THR A 219 -8.42 15.02 -2.87
C THR A 219 -9.12 16.09 -3.70
N ALA A 220 -9.98 16.89 -3.07
CA ALA A 220 -10.81 17.89 -3.74
C ALA A 220 -10.02 18.96 -4.53
N ASP A 221 -8.72 19.09 -4.29
CA ASP A 221 -7.86 20.13 -4.85
C ASP A 221 -7.07 19.69 -6.10
N GLU A 222 -7.03 18.39 -6.42
CA GLU A 222 -6.27 17.82 -7.53
C GLU A 222 -7.05 17.89 -8.85
N GLY A 223 -7.22 19.11 -9.36
CA GLY A 223 -7.85 19.33 -10.67
C GLY A 223 -9.34 19.55 -10.59
N ARG A 224 -9.75 20.82 -10.56
CA ARG A 224 -11.17 21.19 -10.47
C ARG A 224 -11.82 21.19 -11.83
N LEU A 225 -12.88 20.40 -11.96
CA LEU A 225 -13.74 20.36 -13.13
C LEU A 225 -15.17 20.69 -12.73
N TRP A 226 -15.96 21.21 -13.67
CA TRP A 226 -17.36 21.55 -13.48
C TRP A 226 -18.20 20.83 -14.53
N LEU A 227 -19.40 20.41 -14.15
CA LEU A 227 -20.37 19.93 -15.13
C LEU A 227 -20.91 21.08 -15.98
N PRO A 228 -21.49 20.78 -17.15
CA PRO A 228 -22.16 21.79 -17.95
C PRO A 228 -23.51 22.16 -17.30
N GLY A 229 -23.77 23.46 -17.21
CA GLY A 229 -24.86 23.99 -16.37
C GLY A 229 -24.34 24.56 -15.05
N GLY A 230 -25.22 25.24 -14.30
CA GLY A 230 -24.89 25.94 -13.06
C GLY A 230 -25.11 27.46 -13.16
N SER A 231 -25.73 28.05 -12.13
CA SER A 231 -25.95 29.50 -12.02
C SER A 231 -24.64 30.27 -11.90
N ASP A 232 -23.62 29.68 -11.28
CA ASP A 232 -22.36 30.38 -10.96
C ASP A 232 -21.32 30.25 -12.09
N ARG A 233 -21.67 29.55 -13.18
CA ARG A 233 -20.77 29.30 -14.31
C ARG A 233 -20.20 30.60 -14.88
N LYS A 234 -21.02 31.64 -15.03
CA LYS A 234 -20.57 32.96 -15.52
C LYS A 234 -19.52 33.60 -14.60
N GLN A 235 -19.67 33.42 -13.29
CA GLN A 235 -18.70 33.91 -12.31
C GLN A 235 -17.38 33.15 -12.41
N GLU A 236 -17.45 31.82 -12.55
CA GLU A 236 -16.26 30.99 -12.70
C GLU A 236 -15.57 31.17 -14.06
N GLU A 237 -16.32 31.45 -15.13
CA GLU A 237 -15.82 31.83 -16.45
C GLU A 237 -15.10 33.19 -16.42
N ALA A 238 -15.60 34.16 -15.65
CA ALA A 238 -14.93 35.47 -15.52
C ALA A 238 -13.51 35.34 -14.95
N ARG A 239 -13.24 34.31 -14.14
CA ARG A 239 -11.89 34.01 -13.62
C ARG A 239 -10.93 33.46 -14.66
N ASN A 240 -11.41 33.04 -15.83
CA ASN A 240 -10.56 32.53 -16.91
C ASN A 240 -9.56 33.57 -17.39
N ALA A 241 -9.91 34.86 -17.34
CA ALA A 241 -9.03 35.95 -17.77
C ALA A 241 -7.67 35.91 -17.05
N GLY A 242 -7.66 35.60 -15.75
CA GLY A 242 -6.43 35.43 -14.98
C GLY A 242 -5.59 34.25 -15.47
N VAL A 243 -6.23 33.12 -15.75
CA VAL A 243 -5.55 31.90 -16.25
C VAL A 243 -4.90 32.14 -17.61
N TRP A 244 -5.62 32.78 -18.54
CA TRP A 244 -5.09 33.09 -19.87
C TRP A 244 -3.93 34.10 -19.82
N GLN A 245 -4.05 35.10 -18.94
CA GLN A 245 -2.97 36.04 -18.68
C GLN A 245 -1.73 35.32 -18.12
N THR A 246 -1.90 34.46 -17.10
CA THR A 246 -0.81 33.68 -16.53
C THR A 246 -0.12 32.79 -17.58
N LEU A 247 -0.88 32.08 -18.42
CA LEU A 247 -0.30 31.25 -19.49
C LEU A 247 0.53 32.06 -20.50
N SER A 248 0.12 33.30 -20.76
CA SER A 248 0.83 34.21 -21.67
C SER A 248 2.09 34.83 -21.04
N ASP A 249 2.08 35.01 -19.72
CA ASP A 249 3.18 35.60 -18.94
C ASP A 249 4.27 34.58 -18.56
N LEU A 250 3.97 33.27 -18.61
CA LEU A 250 4.93 32.22 -18.33
C LEU A 250 6.12 32.27 -19.31
N PRO A 251 7.34 31.93 -18.86
CA PRO A 251 8.51 31.89 -19.73
C PRO A 251 8.29 30.97 -20.93
N LYS A 252 8.90 31.32 -22.07
CA LYS A 252 8.93 30.42 -23.23
C LYS A 252 9.51 29.06 -22.83
N LEU A 253 9.01 27.99 -23.48
CA LEU A 253 9.35 26.60 -23.16
C LEU A 253 8.77 26.09 -21.83
N THR A 254 7.91 26.85 -21.17
CA THR A 254 7.11 26.30 -20.08
C THR A 254 6.07 25.34 -20.67
N VAL A 255 5.97 24.15 -20.10
CA VAL A 255 4.87 23.22 -20.33
C VAL A 255 3.92 23.34 -19.16
N SER A 256 2.65 23.51 -19.47
CA SER A 256 1.59 23.64 -18.47
C SER A 256 0.53 22.57 -18.66
N GLU A 257 -0.17 22.28 -17.58
CA GLU A 257 -1.41 21.52 -17.56
C GLU A 257 -2.60 22.47 -17.44
N LEU A 258 -3.65 22.21 -18.22
CA LEU A 258 -4.88 22.99 -18.23
C LEU A 258 -6.08 22.08 -18.03
N TYR A 259 -6.85 22.33 -16.99
CA TYR A 259 -8.14 21.69 -16.75
C TYR A 259 -9.22 22.51 -17.43
N VAL A 260 -9.90 21.92 -18.40
CA VAL A 260 -10.95 22.57 -19.18
C VAL A 260 -12.27 21.89 -18.86
N SER A 261 -13.19 22.62 -18.25
CA SER A 261 -14.59 22.21 -18.08
C SER A 261 -15.40 22.76 -19.24
N LEU A 262 -15.98 21.86 -20.04
CA LEU A 262 -16.60 22.17 -21.31
C LEU A 262 -17.97 22.87 -21.11
N ASP A 263 -18.37 23.69 -22.07
CA ASP A 263 -19.63 24.45 -22.08
C ASP A 263 -20.88 23.55 -22.17
N ARG A 264 -20.69 22.39 -22.78
CA ARG A 264 -21.65 21.30 -22.89
C ARG A 264 -20.93 19.96 -22.88
N GLU A 265 -21.71 18.90 -22.85
CA GLU A 265 -21.21 17.56 -23.06
C GLU A 265 -20.85 17.33 -24.53
N TYR A 266 -19.66 16.78 -24.78
CA TYR A 266 -19.16 16.43 -26.10
C TYR A 266 -19.03 14.93 -26.26
N GLY A 267 -19.25 14.44 -27.48
CA GLY A 267 -18.82 13.09 -27.85
C GLY A 267 -17.31 13.06 -28.11
N GLN A 268 -16.67 11.91 -27.88
CA GLN A 268 -15.22 11.74 -28.07
C GLN A 268 -14.74 12.23 -29.45
N GLN A 269 -15.33 11.71 -30.54
CA GLN A 269 -14.94 12.08 -31.90
C GLN A 269 -15.15 13.57 -32.21
N GLU A 270 -16.11 14.20 -31.55
CA GLU A 270 -16.34 15.64 -31.70
C GLU A 270 -15.20 16.44 -31.06
N LEU A 271 -14.74 16.00 -29.90
CA LEU A 271 -13.65 16.63 -29.15
C LEU A 271 -12.29 16.38 -29.80
N ASP A 272 -12.04 15.16 -30.30
CA ASP A 272 -10.82 14.82 -31.05
C ASP A 272 -10.64 15.74 -32.27
N ARG A 273 -11.74 16.02 -33.00
CA ARG A 273 -11.73 16.96 -34.13
C ARG A 273 -11.44 18.41 -33.73
N LYS A 274 -11.80 18.82 -32.52
CA LYS A 274 -11.51 20.17 -32.01
C LYS A 274 -10.05 20.34 -31.63
N PHE A 275 -9.41 19.29 -31.15
CA PHE A 275 -7.97 19.28 -30.87
C PHE A 275 -7.11 18.99 -32.10
N TRP A 276 -7.71 18.51 -33.19
CA TRP A 276 -7.00 18.19 -34.41
C TRP A 276 -6.25 19.39 -34.98
N GLY A 277 -4.95 19.21 -35.21
CA GLY A 277 -4.08 20.26 -35.76
C GLY A 277 -3.59 21.30 -34.74
N LEU A 278 -4.04 21.22 -33.48
CA LEU A 278 -3.53 22.05 -32.40
C LEU A 278 -2.24 21.45 -31.82
N ARG A 279 -1.31 22.30 -31.38
CA ARG A 279 -0.03 21.88 -30.77
C ARG A 279 -0.17 21.67 -29.26
N VAL A 280 -1.17 20.90 -28.88
CA VAL A 280 -1.50 20.55 -27.50
C VAL A 280 -1.90 19.06 -27.47
N ALA A 281 -1.72 18.40 -26.33
CA ALA A 281 -2.17 17.02 -26.13
C ALA A 281 -3.32 16.97 -25.13
N PRO A 282 -4.52 16.53 -25.53
CA PRO A 282 -5.51 16.11 -24.54
C PRO A 282 -4.97 14.84 -23.84
N ARG A 283 -4.82 14.93 -22.52
CA ARG A 283 -4.21 13.89 -21.68
C ARG A 283 -5.22 13.08 -20.90
N TRP A 284 -6.36 13.65 -20.54
CA TRP A 284 -7.39 12.96 -19.77
C TRP A 284 -8.76 13.56 -20.04
N PHE A 285 -9.79 12.73 -20.17
CA PHE A 285 -11.15 13.15 -20.50
C PHE A 285 -12.10 12.76 -19.37
N ALA A 286 -12.84 13.73 -18.85
CA ALA A 286 -13.82 13.56 -17.78
C ALA A 286 -15.15 13.07 -18.36
N ALA A 287 -15.52 11.83 -18.05
CA ALA A 287 -16.74 11.19 -18.51
C ALA A 287 -17.87 11.44 -17.51
N ARG A 288 -19.07 11.72 -18.01
CA ARG A 288 -20.26 11.68 -17.16
C ARG A 288 -20.48 10.26 -16.66
N SER A 289 -20.37 10.08 -15.35
CA SER A 289 -20.38 8.78 -14.67
C SER A 289 -21.47 8.66 -13.62
N GLY A 290 -22.12 9.77 -13.25
CA GLY A 290 -23.09 9.81 -12.16
C GLY A 290 -22.44 9.68 -10.78
N GLN A 291 -21.10 9.65 -10.71
CA GLN A 291 -20.31 9.54 -9.50
C GLN A 291 -19.57 10.84 -9.16
N GLU A 292 -19.88 11.95 -9.83
CA GLU A 292 -19.18 13.23 -9.73
C GLU A 292 -19.07 13.75 -8.29
N TRP A 293 -20.03 13.37 -7.44
CA TRP A 293 -20.12 13.77 -6.05
C TRP A 293 -20.14 12.57 -5.07
N ALA A 294 -19.63 11.41 -5.48
CA ALA A 294 -19.60 10.21 -4.65
C ALA A 294 -18.91 10.45 -3.29
N GLY A 295 -19.46 9.88 -2.21
CA GLY A 295 -18.92 10.04 -0.87
C GLY A 295 -19.09 11.44 -0.25
N MET A 296 -19.91 12.31 -0.84
CA MET A 296 -20.41 13.52 -0.20
C MET A 296 -21.78 13.25 0.45
N ASP A 297 -21.76 13.00 1.76
CA ASP A 297 -22.97 12.62 2.50
C ASP A 297 -23.84 13.83 2.91
N SER A 298 -23.29 15.05 2.93
CA SER A 298 -24.06 16.26 3.23
C SER A 298 -23.32 17.51 2.75
N TYR A 299 -23.68 18.04 1.58
CA TYR A 299 -23.35 19.42 1.25
C TYR A 299 -24.50 20.30 1.68
N THR A 300 -24.23 21.36 2.44
CA THR A 300 -25.23 22.36 2.78
C THR A 300 -25.03 23.58 1.90
N VAL A 301 -26.10 23.98 1.21
CA VAL A 301 -26.12 25.22 0.44
C VAL A 301 -26.82 26.27 1.28
N ILE A 302 -26.33 27.50 1.20
CA ILE A 302 -27.02 28.64 1.81
C ILE A 302 -28.04 29.16 0.79
N ASP A 303 -29.31 29.20 1.18
CA ASP A 303 -30.37 29.78 0.33
C ASP A 303 -30.25 31.31 0.24
N ALA A 304 -31.07 31.93 -0.62
CA ALA A 304 -31.07 33.38 -0.82
C ALA A 304 -31.45 34.17 0.45
N GLN A 305 -31.97 33.49 1.48
CA GLN A 305 -32.39 34.04 2.77
C GLN A 305 -31.34 33.79 3.86
N GLY A 306 -30.21 33.14 3.55
CA GLY A 306 -29.13 32.89 4.49
C GLY A 306 -29.25 31.59 5.29
N ASN A 307 -30.23 30.73 5.01
CA ASN A 307 -30.41 29.46 5.73
C ASN A 307 -29.64 28.32 5.07
N ALA A 308 -29.03 27.46 5.90
CA ALA A 308 -28.40 26.24 5.43
C ALA A 308 -29.47 25.17 5.13
N LYS A 309 -29.54 24.69 3.88
CA LYS A 309 -30.35 23.54 3.45
C LYS A 309 -29.46 22.43 2.91
N PRO A 310 -29.85 21.14 3.00
CA PRO A 310 -29.18 20.08 2.26
C PRO A 310 -29.25 20.34 0.75
N ALA A 311 -28.11 20.19 0.07
CA ALA A 311 -28.01 20.34 -1.37
C ALA A 311 -28.89 19.33 -2.09
N GLN A 312 -29.71 19.82 -3.02
CA GLN A 312 -30.43 19.00 -3.98
C GLN A 312 -29.55 18.70 -5.20
N PRO A 313 -29.83 17.64 -5.97
CA PRO A 313 -29.11 17.30 -7.21
C PRO A 313 -28.81 18.49 -8.15
N GLU A 314 -29.73 19.44 -8.21
CA GLU A 314 -29.62 20.67 -9.02
C GLU A 314 -28.61 21.68 -8.45
N ASP A 315 -28.46 21.72 -7.13
CA ASP A 315 -27.54 22.63 -6.44
C ASP A 315 -26.07 22.22 -6.68
N TYR A 316 -25.81 20.95 -6.99
CA TYR A 316 -24.46 20.46 -7.28
C TYR A 316 -23.89 20.96 -8.63
N LEU A 317 -24.74 21.48 -9.52
CA LEU A 317 -24.30 22.07 -10.79
C LEU A 317 -23.42 23.32 -10.58
N ASN A 318 -23.49 23.94 -9.41
CA ASN A 318 -22.65 25.07 -9.02
C ASN A 318 -21.32 24.64 -8.36
N LEU A 319 -21.18 23.35 -8.06
CA LEU A 319 -20.01 22.81 -7.38
C LEU A 319 -19.04 22.22 -8.40
N TYR A 320 -17.75 22.25 -8.05
CA TYR A 320 -16.78 21.46 -8.78
C TYR A 320 -17.02 19.97 -8.49
N VAL A 321 -16.60 19.13 -9.43
CA VAL A 321 -16.65 17.69 -9.35
C VAL A 321 -15.62 17.20 -8.33
N HIS A 322 -16.06 16.41 -7.35
CA HIS A 322 -15.20 15.89 -6.29
C HIS A 322 -14.48 14.60 -6.69
N ASN A 323 -15.17 13.72 -7.43
CA ASN A 323 -14.61 12.46 -7.88
C ASN A 323 -14.82 12.34 -9.38
N PRO A 324 -14.00 13.04 -10.19
CA PRO A 324 -14.15 13.00 -11.62
C PRO A 324 -13.75 11.60 -12.09
N VAL A 325 -14.61 10.97 -12.88
CA VAL A 325 -14.33 9.67 -13.51
C VAL A 325 -14.03 9.93 -14.96
N GLY A 326 -13.00 9.31 -15.49
CA GLY A 326 -12.56 9.57 -16.85
C GLY A 326 -11.46 8.65 -17.30
N ALA A 327 -10.77 9.05 -18.35
CA ALA A 327 -9.76 8.22 -18.96
C ALA A 327 -8.70 9.03 -19.67
N ASN A 328 -7.46 8.57 -19.56
CA ASN A 328 -6.32 9.16 -20.27
C ASN A 328 -6.53 9.12 -21.79
N GLY A 329 -6.10 10.17 -22.49
CA GLY A 329 -6.32 10.44 -23.93
C GLY A 329 -5.54 9.55 -24.89
N GLY A 330 -5.23 8.34 -24.45
CA GLY A 330 -4.49 7.33 -25.20
C GLY A 330 -4.86 5.94 -24.72
N MET A 331 -6.15 5.64 -24.57
CA MET A 331 -6.56 4.24 -24.43
C MET A 331 -6.30 3.53 -25.77
N GLY A 332 -5.09 2.95 -25.81
CA GLY A 332 -4.37 2.41 -26.96
C GLY A 332 -2.84 2.42 -26.74
N ALA A 333 -2.32 3.31 -25.87
CA ALA A 333 -0.88 3.47 -25.66
C ALA A 333 -0.38 3.19 -24.22
N SER A 334 -1.25 2.97 -23.23
CA SER A 334 -0.79 2.69 -21.84
C SER A 334 -1.68 1.73 -21.06
N TYR A 335 -2.18 0.69 -21.72
CA TYR A 335 -2.59 -0.51 -20.98
C TYR A 335 -1.30 -1.20 -20.49
N ILE A 336 -1.11 -1.32 -19.17
CA ILE A 336 -0.04 -2.15 -18.59
C ILE A 336 -0.48 -3.61 -18.77
N PRO A 337 0.11 -4.38 -19.69
CA PRO A 337 -0.31 -5.74 -19.92
C PRO A 337 -0.18 -6.58 -18.65
N VAL A 338 -1.18 -7.42 -18.36
CA VAL A 338 -0.97 -8.56 -17.47
C VAL A 338 0.21 -9.33 -18.07
N ARG A 339 1.20 -9.74 -17.27
CA ARG A 339 2.36 -10.54 -17.72
C ARG A 339 1.98 -11.86 -18.42
N SER A 340 0.68 -12.17 -18.50
CA SER A 340 0.08 -13.35 -19.12
C SER A 340 -0.70 -13.08 -20.43
N GLU A 341 -0.93 -11.84 -20.85
CA GLU A 341 -1.69 -11.55 -22.07
C GLU A 341 -0.81 -11.66 -23.33
N THR A 342 -1.36 -12.24 -24.39
CA THR A 342 -0.65 -12.44 -25.67
C THR A 342 -0.76 -11.20 -26.57
N ASN A 343 0.18 -11.00 -27.50
CA ASN A 343 0.17 -9.90 -28.47
C ASN A 343 -1.14 -9.75 -29.28
N GLY A 344 -2.01 -10.78 -29.32
CA GLY A 344 -3.33 -10.71 -29.96
C GLY A 344 -4.39 -9.96 -29.16
N GLU A 345 -4.32 -9.94 -27.83
CA GLU A 345 -5.23 -9.17 -26.96
C GLU A 345 -4.84 -7.68 -26.95
N TYR A 346 -3.55 -7.38 -27.01
CA TYR A 346 -3.02 -6.03 -27.22
C TYR A 346 -3.64 -5.32 -28.45
N LEU A 347 -3.74 -6.04 -29.58
CA LEU A 347 -4.36 -5.51 -30.81
C LEU A 347 -5.89 -5.35 -30.71
N LYS A 348 -6.56 -6.12 -29.84
CA LYS A 348 -7.98 -5.92 -29.51
C LYS A 348 -8.19 -4.66 -28.68
N HIS A 349 -7.33 -4.40 -27.69
CA HIS A 349 -7.44 -3.26 -26.78
C HIS A 349 -6.98 -1.93 -27.40
N GLY A 350 -5.99 -1.96 -28.31
CA GLY A 350 -5.59 -0.79 -29.12
C GLY A 350 -6.66 -0.30 -30.11
N ALA A 351 -7.69 -1.11 -30.37
CA ALA A 351 -8.80 -0.82 -31.28
C ALA A 351 -10.10 -0.45 -30.55
N LEU A 352 -10.11 -0.41 -29.21
CA LEU A 352 -11.30 -0.03 -28.45
C LEU A 352 -11.49 1.49 -28.56
N SER A 353 -12.69 1.92 -28.96
CA SER A 353 -13.14 3.29 -28.73
C SER A 353 -12.92 3.67 -27.26
N TRP A 354 -12.63 4.93 -26.97
CA TRP A 354 -12.42 5.42 -25.60
C TRP A 354 -13.58 5.02 -24.67
N LYS A 355 -14.81 5.03 -25.20
CA LYS A 355 -16.01 4.48 -24.53
C LYS A 355 -15.80 3.05 -24.04
N SER A 356 -15.50 2.13 -24.94
CA SER A 356 -15.35 0.70 -24.61
C SER A 356 -14.16 0.44 -23.69
N GLY A 357 -13.08 1.20 -23.85
CA GLY A 357 -11.94 1.10 -22.95
C GLY A 357 -12.27 1.57 -21.53
N LEU A 358 -12.95 2.70 -21.38
CA LEU A 358 -13.35 3.23 -20.08
C LEU A 358 -14.34 2.30 -19.37
N VAL A 359 -15.38 1.84 -20.08
CA VAL A 359 -16.36 0.90 -19.50
C VAL A 359 -15.66 -0.39 -19.04
N GLU A 360 -14.73 -0.92 -19.83
CA GLU A 360 -13.97 -2.12 -19.45
C GLU A 360 -13.08 -1.85 -18.23
N ALA A 361 -12.37 -0.72 -18.18
CA ALA A 361 -11.56 -0.33 -17.03
C ALA A 361 -12.41 -0.28 -15.74
N LEU A 362 -13.56 0.40 -15.80
CA LEU A 362 -14.48 0.52 -14.66
C LEU A 362 -15.03 -0.85 -14.23
N ARG A 363 -15.40 -1.72 -15.19
CA ARG A 363 -15.85 -3.09 -14.89
C ARG A 363 -14.77 -3.95 -14.28
N ARG A 364 -13.52 -3.82 -14.71
CA ARG A 364 -12.38 -4.54 -14.13
C ARG A 364 -12.13 -4.10 -12.70
N VAL A 365 -12.19 -2.80 -12.40
CA VAL A 365 -12.10 -2.32 -11.01
C VAL A 365 -13.26 -2.86 -10.17
N ALA A 366 -14.47 -2.93 -10.72
CA ALA A 366 -15.65 -3.46 -10.02
C ALA A 366 -15.53 -4.95 -9.65
N GLN A 367 -14.63 -5.72 -10.27
CA GLN A 367 -14.33 -7.11 -9.88
C GLN A 367 -13.52 -7.20 -8.58
N SER A 368 -12.91 -6.09 -8.13
CA SER A 368 -12.13 -5.99 -6.90
C SER A 368 -12.71 -4.94 -5.94
N PRO A 369 -13.93 -5.15 -5.40
CA PRO A 369 -14.63 -4.15 -4.60
C PRO A 369 -13.90 -3.79 -3.30
N GLU A 370 -13.19 -4.73 -2.67
CA GLU A 370 -12.39 -4.45 -1.47
C GLU A 370 -11.24 -3.47 -1.78
N VAL A 371 -10.57 -3.65 -2.92
CA VAL A 371 -9.51 -2.73 -3.38
C VAL A 371 -10.11 -1.37 -3.68
N ALA A 372 -11.17 -1.31 -4.48
CA ALA A 372 -11.84 -0.07 -4.85
C ALA A 372 -12.27 0.74 -3.62
N ALA A 373 -13.00 0.12 -2.69
CA ALA A 373 -13.49 0.78 -1.49
C ALA A 373 -12.37 1.25 -0.55
N SER A 374 -11.20 0.60 -0.60
CA SER A 374 -10.05 0.97 0.22
C SER A 374 -9.37 2.28 -0.19
N VAL A 375 -9.56 2.73 -1.45
CA VAL A 375 -8.84 3.89 -2.01
C VAL A 375 -9.73 4.93 -2.71
N SER A 376 -11.01 4.62 -2.97
CA SER A 376 -11.93 5.50 -3.70
C SER A 376 -13.36 5.37 -3.19
N PRO A 377 -14.14 6.47 -3.10
CA PRO A 377 -15.56 6.42 -2.78
C PRO A 377 -16.46 6.11 -4.00
N VAL A 378 -15.88 6.02 -5.20
CA VAL A 378 -16.61 5.81 -6.46
C VAL A 378 -17.20 4.40 -6.50
N ASP A 379 -18.48 4.30 -6.84
CA ASP A 379 -19.07 3.02 -7.26
C ASP A 379 -18.75 2.78 -8.74
N PHE A 380 -17.69 2.00 -8.98
CA PHE A 380 -17.20 1.71 -10.32
C PHE A 380 -18.18 0.87 -11.16
N ALA A 381 -19.04 0.07 -10.54
CA ALA A 381 -20.05 -0.69 -11.26
C ALA A 381 -21.16 0.24 -11.77
N SER A 382 -21.64 1.14 -10.91
CA SER A 382 -22.61 2.17 -11.28
C SER A 382 -22.03 3.15 -12.32
N ALA A 383 -20.78 3.56 -12.15
CA ALA A 383 -20.07 4.39 -13.13
C ALA A 383 -20.01 3.72 -14.51
N ALA A 384 -19.67 2.42 -14.56
CA ALA A 384 -19.60 1.69 -15.82
C ALA A 384 -20.95 1.65 -16.54
N ALA A 385 -22.04 1.40 -15.80
CA ALA A 385 -23.39 1.37 -16.35
C ALA A 385 -23.82 2.74 -16.90
N GLU A 386 -23.54 3.82 -16.18
CA GLU A 386 -23.88 5.18 -16.59
C GLU A 386 -23.10 5.60 -17.85
N VAL A 387 -21.78 5.38 -17.87
CA VAL A 387 -20.92 5.69 -19.03
C VAL A 387 -21.34 4.89 -20.26
N GLU A 388 -21.76 3.64 -20.08
CA GLU A 388 -22.26 2.80 -21.16
C GLU A 388 -23.59 3.33 -21.73
N ALA A 389 -24.51 3.72 -20.83
CA ALA A 389 -25.85 4.20 -21.17
C ALA A 389 -25.83 5.59 -21.83
N ASN A 390 -25.04 6.52 -21.33
CA ASN A 390 -25.02 7.90 -21.81
C ASN A 390 -24.14 8.11 -23.06
N GLY A 391 -23.41 7.08 -23.50
CA GLY A 391 -22.57 7.13 -24.70
C GLY A 391 -21.16 7.68 -24.45
N SER A 392 -20.72 7.74 -23.19
CA SER A 392 -19.42 8.27 -22.77
C SER A 392 -19.28 9.73 -23.20
N LYS A 393 -20.26 10.51 -22.78
CA LYS A 393 -20.22 11.95 -22.95
C LYS A 393 -19.16 12.55 -22.04
N VAL A 394 -18.40 13.50 -22.58
CA VAL A 394 -17.28 14.15 -21.91
C VAL A 394 -17.69 15.56 -21.51
N TYR A 395 -17.50 15.92 -20.26
CA TYR A 395 -17.76 17.28 -19.75
C TYR A 395 -16.48 18.06 -19.42
N GLY A 396 -15.32 17.40 -19.40
CA GLY A 396 -14.06 18.04 -19.07
C GLY A 396 -12.89 17.36 -19.76
N VAL A 397 -11.79 18.09 -19.92
CA VAL A 397 -10.56 17.58 -20.50
C VAL A 397 -9.36 18.23 -19.82
N VAL A 398 -8.35 17.43 -19.51
CA VAL A 398 -7.02 17.89 -19.12
C VAL A 398 -6.15 17.92 -20.36
N VAL A 399 -5.59 19.09 -20.64
CA VAL A 399 -4.76 19.33 -21.81
C VAL A 399 -3.38 19.73 -21.33
N THR A 400 -2.33 19.13 -21.90
CA THR A 400 -0.96 19.59 -21.69
C THR A 400 -0.40 20.17 -22.98
N GLY A 401 0.45 21.17 -22.85
CA GLY A 401 1.01 21.87 -23.99
C GLY A 401 2.03 22.89 -23.53
N ARG A 402 2.77 23.44 -24.48
CA ARG A 402 3.53 24.67 -24.20
C ARG A 402 2.56 25.77 -23.80
N SER A 403 2.91 26.58 -22.80
CA SER A 403 2.02 27.61 -22.27
C SER A 403 1.57 28.58 -23.38
N GLU A 404 2.44 28.92 -24.33
CA GLU A 404 2.09 29.75 -25.49
C GLU A 404 1.12 29.10 -26.49
N GLU A 405 1.12 27.76 -26.59
CA GLU A 405 0.18 27.02 -27.45
C GLU A 405 -1.16 26.82 -26.73
N LEU A 406 -1.14 26.57 -25.41
CA LEU A 406 -2.34 26.51 -24.59
C LEU A 406 -3.08 27.85 -24.55
N ALA A 407 -2.36 28.98 -24.47
CA ALA A 407 -2.95 30.31 -24.49
C ALA A 407 -3.77 30.56 -25.79
N LYS A 408 -3.39 29.96 -26.91
CA LYS A 408 -4.13 30.09 -28.18
C LYS A 408 -5.52 29.46 -28.13
N LEU A 409 -5.74 28.48 -27.24
CA LEU A 409 -7.06 27.84 -27.06
C LEU A 409 -8.14 28.87 -26.69
N GLN A 410 -7.80 29.99 -26.04
CA GLN A 410 -8.76 31.04 -25.73
C GLN A 410 -9.50 31.56 -26.98
N ASN A 411 -8.86 31.51 -28.15
CA ASN A 411 -9.43 31.99 -29.41
C ASN A 411 -10.32 30.96 -30.12
N GLU A 412 -10.35 29.71 -29.64
CA GLU A 412 -11.13 28.66 -30.24
C GLU A 412 -12.63 28.85 -29.96
N PRO A 413 -13.53 28.74 -30.97
CA PRO A 413 -14.95 28.96 -30.79
C PRO A 413 -15.60 28.07 -29.73
N TRP A 414 -15.10 26.84 -29.58
CA TRP A 414 -15.62 25.84 -28.63
C TRP A 414 -15.15 26.07 -27.18
N MET A 415 -14.19 26.98 -26.97
CA MET A 415 -13.75 27.39 -25.64
C MET A 415 -14.62 28.51 -25.05
N LYS A 416 -15.52 29.09 -25.86
CA LYS A 416 -16.49 30.07 -25.39
C LYS A 416 -17.47 29.40 -24.42
N GLY A 417 -17.51 29.87 -23.18
CA GLY A 417 -18.34 29.28 -22.12
C GLY A 417 -17.68 28.09 -21.41
N ALA A 418 -16.43 27.74 -21.74
CA ALA A 418 -15.66 26.77 -20.96
C ALA A 418 -15.10 27.43 -19.69
N ILE A 419 -14.96 26.68 -18.59
CA ILE A 419 -14.21 27.11 -17.40
C ILE A 419 -12.81 26.50 -17.49
N VAL A 420 -11.77 27.32 -17.30
CA VAL A 420 -10.38 26.82 -17.34
C VAL A 420 -9.65 27.04 -16.02
N ARG A 421 -8.91 26.04 -15.56
CA ARG A 421 -8.04 26.16 -14.37
C ARG A 421 -6.64 25.67 -14.71
N LEU A 422 -5.66 26.46 -14.31
CA LEU A 422 -4.26 26.10 -14.45
C LEU A 422 -3.93 24.97 -13.46
N GLY A 423 -3.30 23.92 -13.97
CA GLY A 423 -2.64 22.90 -13.16
C GLY A 423 -1.18 23.24 -12.92
N ASP A 424 -0.35 22.20 -12.89
CA ASP A 424 1.09 22.38 -12.74
C ASP A 424 1.74 22.95 -14.00
N SER A 425 2.89 23.58 -13.81
CA SER A 425 3.70 24.15 -14.88
C SER A 425 5.17 23.96 -14.56
N ALA A 426 5.96 23.52 -15.54
CA ALA A 426 7.40 23.42 -15.41
C ALA A 426 8.11 23.88 -16.68
N LEU A 427 9.33 24.39 -16.49
CA LEU A 427 10.18 24.78 -17.59
C LEU A 427 10.75 23.52 -18.25
N ASP A 428 10.27 23.20 -19.45
CA ASP A 428 10.78 22.06 -20.22
C ASP A 428 11.88 22.55 -21.17
N THR A 429 13.12 22.48 -20.69
CA THR A 429 14.28 22.90 -21.48
C THR A 429 14.68 21.87 -22.55
N ALA A 430 14.07 20.67 -22.53
CA ALA A 430 14.28 19.70 -23.58
C ALA A 430 13.70 20.25 -24.89
N GLN A 431 14.54 20.41 -25.93
CA GLN A 431 14.10 20.86 -27.26
C GLN A 431 13.21 19.84 -27.99
N LEU A 432 12.87 18.73 -27.34
CA LEU A 432 11.87 17.81 -27.85
C LEU A 432 10.54 18.56 -27.80
N ASP A 433 9.93 18.74 -28.97
CA ASP A 433 8.54 19.13 -29.06
C ASP A 433 7.72 17.84 -28.91
N PRO A 434 7.23 17.48 -27.70
CA PRO A 434 6.55 16.21 -27.48
C PRO A 434 5.23 16.13 -28.27
N TYR A 435 4.81 17.24 -28.89
CA TYR A 435 3.57 17.38 -29.63
C TYR A 435 3.75 17.30 -31.16
N LYS A 436 4.95 16.97 -31.65
CA LYS A 436 5.21 16.77 -33.09
C LYS A 436 4.71 15.44 -33.67
N SER A 437 4.32 14.48 -32.84
CA SER A 437 4.03 13.10 -33.24
C SER A 437 2.60 12.84 -33.74
N TYR A 438 1.68 13.80 -33.65
CA TYR A 438 0.28 13.65 -34.11
C TYR A 438 -0.01 14.34 -35.45
N ARG A 439 0.91 14.27 -36.42
CA ARG A 439 0.67 14.73 -37.81
C ARG A 439 0.39 13.59 -38.76
#